data_AF-A0A8T6NK57-F1
#
_entry.id   AF-A0A8T6NK57-F1
#
_cell.length_a   1.000
_cell.length_b   1.000
_cell.length_c   1.000
_cell.angle_alpha   90.00
_cell.angle_beta   90.00
_cell.angle_gamma   90.00
#
_symmetry.space_group_name_H-M   'P 1'
#
loop_
_entity.id
_entity.type
_entity.pdbx_description
1 polymer ?
#
loop_
_entity_poly.entity_id
_entity_poly.type
_entity_poly.pdbx_seq_one_letter_code
_entity_poly.pdbx_strand_id
1 'polypeptide(L)'
;MENELGWEVNSLEMRRNGWNLSSQVRTVQEAINADSSYDVLMGSSFGGLAIANAVQGLSQDLRLVLLAPAFGVYDTLAKQIGDAELDAWKKDDHKTFLPPGWEEEVRIRWSFMEDANEASWPKVSHRTVILHGTNDDVVPIENSRAAMRSSPIME
;
A
#
# COMPACT_ATOMS: atom_id res chain seq x y z
N MET A 1 5.51 21.14 10.31
CA MET A 1 5.07 22.35 9.59
C MET A 1 3.56 22.37 9.72
N GLU A 2 2.98 23.34 10.43
CA GLU A 2 1.54 23.43 10.62
C GLU A 2 0.87 23.87 9.31
N ASN A 3 -0.18 23.15 8.89
CA ASN A 3 -0.96 23.51 7.70
C ASN A 3 -2.03 24.57 8.00
N GLU A 4 -2.81 24.99 6.99
CA GLU A 4 -3.89 26.00 7.13
C GLU A 4 -4.97 25.65 8.16
N LEU A 5 -5.03 24.37 8.58
CA LEU A 5 -5.99 23.84 9.55
C LEU A 5 -5.32 23.52 10.91
N GLY A 6 -4.05 23.89 11.11
CA GLY A 6 -3.30 23.67 12.35
C GLY A 6 -2.81 22.24 12.57
N TRP A 7 -2.83 21.38 11.55
CA TRP A 7 -2.29 20.03 11.66
C TRP A 7 -0.79 20.02 11.39
N GLU A 8 -0.06 19.27 12.20
CA GLU A 8 1.28 18.85 11.85
C GLU A 8 1.21 17.74 10.80
N VAL A 9 1.81 17.98 9.64
CA VAL A 9 1.83 17.02 8.54
C VAL A 9 3.24 16.52 8.31
N ASN A 10 3.40 15.19 8.33
CA ASN A 10 4.62 14.50 7.92
C ASN A 10 4.36 13.71 6.64
N SER A 11 5.20 13.93 5.61
CA SER A 11 5.14 13.19 4.34
C SER A 11 6.36 12.27 4.23
N LEU A 12 6.11 10.97 4.17
CA LEU A 12 7.16 9.96 4.12
C LEU A 12 7.64 9.73 2.69
N GLU A 13 8.96 9.65 2.50
CA GLU A 13 9.53 9.06 1.29
C GLU A 13 9.35 7.53 1.36
N MET A 14 8.20 7.04 0.94
CA MET A 14 7.80 5.63 1.10
C MET A 14 8.85 4.63 0.59
N ARG A 15 9.50 4.96 -0.53
CA ARG A 15 10.52 4.15 -1.21
C ARG A 15 11.91 4.20 -0.58
N ARG A 16 12.11 4.95 0.51
CA ARG A 16 13.42 5.12 1.17
C ARG A 16 14.14 3.80 1.44
N ASN A 17 13.39 2.78 1.85
CA ASN A 17 13.92 1.45 2.19
C ASN A 17 13.84 0.45 1.01
N GLY A 18 13.28 0.82 -0.14
CA GLY A 18 13.09 -0.07 -1.29
C GLY A 18 11.67 -0.04 -1.88
N TRP A 19 11.51 -0.79 -2.97
CA TRP A 19 10.31 -0.78 -3.79
C TRP A 19 9.22 -1.78 -3.36
N ASN A 20 9.61 -2.89 -2.74
CA ASN A 20 8.68 -3.93 -2.32
C ASN A 20 7.86 -3.49 -1.09
N LEU A 21 6.79 -4.24 -0.83
CA LEU A 21 5.83 -3.90 0.22
C LEU A 21 6.48 -3.90 1.60
N SER A 22 7.32 -4.90 1.91
CA SER A 22 8.00 -4.97 3.21
C SER A 22 8.89 -3.76 3.48
N SER A 23 9.60 -3.24 2.47
CA SER A 23 10.39 -2.01 2.61
C SER A 23 9.52 -0.78 2.87
N GLN A 24 8.39 -0.63 2.17
CA GLN A 24 7.50 0.51 2.40
C GLN A 24 6.79 0.42 3.76
N VAL A 25 6.41 -0.78 4.19
CA VAL A 25 5.92 -1.07 5.54
C VAL A 25 6.94 -0.63 6.59
N ARG A 26 8.21 -1.01 6.39
CA ARG A 26 9.31 -0.60 7.26
C ARG A 26 9.44 0.92 7.36
N THR A 27 9.31 1.65 6.23
CA THR A 27 9.35 3.12 6.24
C THR A 27 8.26 3.72 7.15
N VAL A 28 7.04 3.18 7.09
CA VAL A 28 5.93 3.64 7.95
C VAL A 28 6.19 3.28 9.42
N GLN A 29 6.63 2.06 9.70
CA GLN A 29 6.93 1.63 11.07
C GLN A 29 8.07 2.44 11.71
N GLU A 30 9.13 2.76 10.95
CA GLU A 30 10.22 3.62 11.43
C GLU A 30 9.71 5.02 11.78
N ALA A 31 8.74 5.56 11.03
CA ALA A 31 8.13 6.86 11.34
C ALA A 31 7.28 6.80 12.63
N ILE A 32 6.39 5.81 12.76
CA ILE A 32 5.55 5.61 13.96
C ILE A 32 6.40 5.37 15.21
N ASN A 33 7.51 4.64 15.08
CA ASN A 33 8.41 4.36 16.21
C ASN A 33 9.27 5.56 16.60
N ALA A 34 9.61 6.44 15.65
CA ALA A 34 10.33 7.67 15.93
C ALA A 34 9.44 8.70 16.63
N ASP A 35 8.14 8.70 16.31
CA ASP A 35 7.15 9.56 16.93
C ASP A 35 5.79 8.84 17.01
N SER A 36 5.33 8.61 18.25
CA SER A 36 4.06 7.92 18.51
C SER A 36 2.86 8.87 18.63
N SER A 37 3.04 10.17 18.32
CA SER A 37 2.01 11.19 18.41
C SER A 37 1.04 11.25 17.22
N TYR A 38 1.23 10.41 16.19
CA TYR A 38 0.34 10.40 15.05
C TYR A 38 -1.10 10.04 15.46
N ASP A 39 -2.07 10.87 15.08
CA ASP A 39 -3.50 10.58 15.23
C ASP A 39 -4.10 9.89 13.99
N VAL A 40 -3.58 10.24 12.80
CA VAL A 40 -4.12 9.84 11.50
C VAL A 40 -3.00 9.45 10.55
N LEU A 41 -3.15 8.31 9.88
CA LEU A 41 -2.29 7.90 8.77
C LEU A 41 -3.10 7.91 7.48
N MET A 42 -2.57 8.56 6.44
CA MET A 42 -3.23 8.65 5.13
C MET A 42 -2.33 8.06 4.05
N GLY A 43 -2.90 7.24 3.16
CA GLY A 43 -2.14 6.62 2.08
C GLY A 43 -2.99 6.34 0.86
N SER A 44 -2.37 6.47 -0.32
CA SER A 44 -3.01 6.18 -1.60
C SER A 44 -2.43 4.90 -2.21
N SER A 45 -3.27 4.08 -2.85
CA SER A 45 -2.89 2.88 -3.58
C SER A 45 -1.93 1.99 -2.79
N PHE A 46 -0.71 1.80 -3.29
CA PHE A 46 0.32 0.98 -2.66
C PHE A 46 0.76 1.53 -1.29
N GLY A 47 0.78 2.85 -1.10
CA GLY A 47 1.04 3.47 0.20
C GLY A 47 -0.07 3.17 1.22
N GLY A 48 -1.32 3.08 0.76
CA GLY A 48 -2.44 2.65 1.62
C GLY A 48 -2.31 1.19 2.07
N LEU A 49 -1.87 0.30 1.17
CA LEU A 49 -1.55 -1.09 1.51
C LEU A 49 -0.39 -1.19 2.51
N ALA A 50 0.66 -0.39 2.33
CA ALA A 50 1.80 -0.34 3.24
C ALA A 50 1.40 0.13 4.64
N ILE A 51 0.59 1.20 4.74
CA ILE A 51 0.05 1.68 6.03
C ILE A 51 -0.79 0.59 6.70
N ALA A 52 -1.72 -0.03 5.95
CA ALA A 52 -2.58 -1.08 6.48
C ALA A 52 -1.78 -2.28 7.02
N ASN A 53 -0.66 -2.63 6.38
CA ASN A 53 0.25 -3.66 6.87
C ASN A 53 1.09 -3.21 8.08
N ALA A 54 1.58 -1.97 8.06
CA ALA A 54 2.47 -1.42 9.09
C ALA A 54 1.81 -1.32 10.47
N VAL A 55 0.50 -1.06 10.51
CA VAL A 55 -0.24 -0.91 11.76
C VAL A 55 -0.76 -2.24 12.34
N GLN A 56 -0.51 -3.37 11.68
CA GLN A 56 -0.95 -4.67 12.20
C GLN A 56 -0.30 -4.95 13.57
N GLY A 57 -1.14 -5.24 14.56
CA GLY A 57 -0.70 -5.53 15.93
C GLY A 57 -0.33 -4.30 16.77
N LEU A 58 -0.44 -3.09 16.23
CA LEU A 58 -0.33 -1.87 17.04
C LEU A 58 -1.60 -1.66 17.87
N SER A 59 -1.43 -1.09 19.06
CA SER A 59 -2.52 -0.75 19.99
C SER A 59 -2.76 0.75 20.14
N GLN A 60 -2.04 1.58 19.38
CA GLN A 60 -2.19 3.04 19.39
C GLN A 60 -3.58 3.43 18.84
N ASP A 61 -4.18 4.51 19.34
CA ASP A 61 -5.47 5.01 18.83
C ASP A 61 -5.28 5.75 17.48
N LEU A 62 -4.91 5.00 16.46
CA LEU A 62 -4.69 5.49 15.10
C LEU A 62 -5.96 5.37 14.25
N ARG A 63 -6.21 6.38 13.42
CA ARG A 63 -7.23 6.36 12.36
C ARG A 63 -6.56 6.29 11.01
N LEU A 64 -7.13 5.51 10.08
CA LEU A 64 -6.61 5.37 8.73
C LEU A 64 -7.54 6.02 7.71
N VAL A 65 -6.98 6.74 6.76
CA VAL A 65 -7.68 7.20 5.56
C VAL A 65 -6.97 6.65 4.34
N LEU A 66 -7.59 5.70 3.67
CA LEU A 66 -7.00 4.98 2.56
C LEU A 66 -7.69 5.34 1.24
N LEU A 67 -6.92 5.84 0.28
CA LEU A 67 -7.42 6.20 -1.04
C LEU A 67 -7.08 5.08 -2.04
N ALA A 68 -8.10 4.43 -2.60
CA ALA A 68 -7.98 3.30 -3.51
C ALA A 68 -6.88 2.28 -3.10
N PRO A 69 -6.87 1.80 -1.83
CA PRO A 69 -5.77 1.00 -1.32
C PRO A 69 -5.58 -0.26 -2.17
N ALA A 70 -4.32 -0.57 -2.49
CA ALA A 70 -3.94 -1.68 -3.37
C ALA A 70 -4.10 -3.07 -2.68
N PHE A 71 -5.22 -3.31 -1.99
CA PHE A 71 -5.54 -4.65 -1.51
C PHE A 71 -5.65 -5.62 -2.69
N GLY A 72 -5.18 -6.85 -2.52
CA GLY A 72 -5.12 -7.82 -3.61
C GLY A 72 -4.14 -7.43 -4.72
N VAL A 73 -3.08 -6.66 -4.41
CA VAL A 73 -2.09 -6.20 -5.41
C VAL A 73 -1.45 -7.36 -6.16
N TYR A 74 -1.19 -8.50 -5.51
CA TYR A 74 -0.64 -9.67 -6.19
C TYR A 74 -1.56 -10.15 -7.31
N ASP A 75 -2.82 -10.43 -6.98
CA ASP A 75 -3.80 -10.96 -7.93
C ASP A 75 -4.08 -9.97 -9.08
N THR A 76 -4.17 -8.68 -8.72
CA THR A 76 -4.42 -7.59 -9.68
C THR A 76 -3.28 -7.47 -10.67
N LEU A 77 -2.04 -7.42 -10.18
CA LEU A 77 -0.86 -7.24 -11.02
C LEU A 77 -0.56 -8.51 -11.84
N ALA A 78 -0.71 -9.70 -11.25
CA ALA A 78 -0.56 -10.97 -11.96
C ALA A 78 -1.53 -11.07 -13.14
N LYS A 79 -2.80 -10.66 -12.94
CA LYS A 79 -3.80 -10.62 -14.01
C LYS A 79 -3.49 -9.59 -15.10
N GLN A 80 -2.98 -8.42 -14.73
CA GLN A 80 -2.62 -7.36 -15.68
C GLN A 80 -1.39 -7.73 -16.53
N ILE A 81 -0.39 -8.38 -15.92
CA ILE A 81 0.84 -8.80 -16.59
C ILE A 81 0.61 -10.05 -17.46
N GLY A 82 -0.16 -11.02 -16.96
CA GLY A 82 -0.42 -12.30 -17.61
C GLY A 82 0.68 -13.35 -17.36
N ASP A 83 0.30 -14.62 -17.43
CA ASP A 83 1.12 -15.75 -16.95
C ASP A 83 2.50 -15.83 -17.61
N ALA A 84 2.58 -15.65 -18.93
CA ALA A 84 3.84 -15.77 -19.67
C ALA A 84 4.89 -14.71 -19.24
N GLU A 85 4.44 -13.47 -19.04
CA GLU A 85 5.30 -12.37 -18.59
C GLU A 85 5.62 -12.48 -17.10
N LEU A 86 4.72 -13.06 -16.31
CA LEU A 86 4.95 -13.33 -14.89
C LEU A 86 6.02 -14.43 -14.71
N ASP A 87 5.97 -15.49 -15.52
CA ASP A 87 6.99 -16.54 -15.55
C ASP A 87 8.36 -16.00 -16.00
N ALA A 88 8.37 -15.11 -17.00
CA ALA A 88 9.58 -14.43 -17.44
C ALA A 88 10.16 -13.56 -16.31
N TRP A 89 9.34 -12.76 -15.64
CA TRP A 89 9.79 -11.95 -14.50
C TRP A 89 10.36 -12.82 -13.37
N LYS A 90 9.68 -13.91 -13.02
CA LYS A 90 10.16 -14.86 -12.01
C LYS A 90 11.51 -15.47 -12.36
N LYS A 91 11.71 -15.81 -13.64
CA LYS A 91 12.96 -16.39 -14.15
C LYS A 91 14.10 -15.38 -14.20
N ASP A 92 13.82 -14.17 -14.68
CA ASP A 92 14.82 -13.12 -14.92
C ASP A 92 15.09 -12.26 -13.66
N ASP A 93 14.38 -12.55 -12.57
CA ASP A 93 14.36 -11.87 -11.27
C ASP A 93 13.94 -10.40 -11.34
N HIS A 94 13.79 -9.80 -12.53
CA HIS A 94 13.50 -8.39 -12.69
C HIS A 94 12.54 -8.12 -13.84
N LYS A 95 11.65 -7.15 -13.65
CA LYS A 95 10.82 -6.57 -14.71
C LYS A 95 10.91 -5.06 -14.62
N THR A 96 10.97 -4.43 -15.78
CA THR A 96 11.02 -2.99 -15.88
C THR A 96 9.61 -2.44 -16.10
N PHE A 97 9.28 -1.39 -15.35
CA PHE A 97 8.01 -0.68 -15.42
C PHE A 97 8.29 0.79 -15.71
N LEU A 98 7.42 1.44 -16.48
CA LEU A 98 7.42 2.89 -16.63
C LEU A 98 6.17 3.44 -15.93
N PRO A 99 6.27 3.91 -14.67
CA PRO A 99 5.11 4.43 -13.97
C PRO A 99 4.50 5.64 -14.69
N PRO A 100 3.18 5.82 -14.68
CA PRO A 100 2.53 6.98 -15.29
C PRO A 100 3.09 8.30 -14.73
N GLY A 101 3.46 9.23 -15.62
CA GLY A 101 4.01 10.53 -15.25
C GLY A 101 5.49 10.54 -14.84
N TRP A 102 6.20 9.42 -15.01
CA TRP A 102 7.64 9.34 -14.78
C TRP A 102 8.40 9.36 -16.11
N GLU A 103 9.58 9.98 -16.09
CA GLU A 103 10.49 10.01 -17.24
C GLU A 103 11.40 8.78 -17.28
N GLU A 104 11.65 8.16 -16.12
CA GLU A 104 12.58 7.05 -15.97
C GLU A 104 11.85 5.74 -15.67
N GLU A 105 12.36 4.68 -16.29
CA GLU A 105 11.96 3.31 -16.02
C GLU A 105 12.47 2.82 -14.66
N VAL A 106 11.66 2.00 -14.01
CA VAL A 106 11.97 1.40 -12.71
C VAL A 106 12.10 -0.10 -12.87
N ARG A 107 13.25 -0.64 -12.44
CA ARG A 107 13.52 -2.08 -12.42
C ARG A 107 13.10 -2.68 -11.08
N ILE A 108 12.08 -3.53 -11.08
CA ILE A 108 11.51 -4.15 -9.88
C ILE A 108 11.90 -5.63 -9.82
N ARG A 109 12.35 -6.09 -8.64
CA ARG A 109 12.73 -7.48 -8.39
C ARG A 109 11.52 -8.40 -8.22
N TRP A 110 11.66 -9.69 -8.53
CA TRP A 110 10.61 -10.70 -8.33
C TRP A 110 10.14 -10.78 -6.86
N SER A 111 11.03 -10.49 -5.91
CA SER A 111 10.67 -10.40 -4.49
C SER A 111 9.54 -9.40 -4.19
N PHE A 112 9.26 -8.45 -5.08
CA PHE A 112 8.05 -7.63 -5.00
C PHE A 112 6.77 -8.47 -5.06
N MET A 113 6.70 -9.43 -5.98
CA MET A 113 5.55 -10.33 -6.12
C MET A 113 5.45 -11.31 -4.96
N GLU A 114 6.58 -11.74 -4.40
CA GLU A 114 6.61 -12.59 -3.21
C GLU A 114 6.03 -11.85 -1.99
N ASP A 115 6.54 -10.65 -1.71
CA ASP A 115 6.01 -9.76 -0.67
C ASP A 115 4.51 -9.47 -0.87
N ALA A 116 4.11 -9.17 -2.11
CA ALA A 116 2.72 -8.92 -2.45
C ALA A 116 1.86 -10.13 -2.15
N ASN A 117 2.28 -11.33 -2.53
CA ASN A 117 1.52 -12.56 -2.29
C ASN A 117 1.28 -12.79 -0.78
N GLU A 118 2.28 -12.50 0.05
CA GLU A 118 2.19 -12.70 1.50
C GLU A 118 1.31 -11.64 2.20
N ALA A 119 1.35 -10.39 1.74
CA ALA A 119 0.80 -9.25 2.49
C ALA A 119 -0.22 -8.40 1.70
N SER A 120 -0.80 -8.93 0.62
CA SER A 120 -1.85 -8.25 -0.18
C SER A 120 -3.17 -7.98 0.57
N TRP A 121 -3.43 -8.74 1.64
CA TRP A 121 -4.70 -8.71 2.37
C TRP A 121 -4.49 -8.55 3.88
N PRO A 122 -4.03 -7.36 4.33
CA PRO A 122 -3.73 -7.12 5.75
C PRO A 122 -5.00 -7.16 6.60
N LYS A 123 -4.87 -7.62 7.85
CA LYS A 123 -5.94 -7.54 8.85
C LYS A 123 -5.83 -6.22 9.60
N VAL A 124 -6.67 -5.26 9.24
CA VAL A 124 -6.65 -3.94 9.89
C VAL A 124 -7.58 -3.94 11.10
N SER A 125 -7.01 -3.60 12.26
CA SER A 125 -7.68 -3.45 13.56
C SER A 125 -7.97 -2.00 13.98
N HIS A 126 -7.61 -1.04 13.12
CA HIS A 126 -7.76 0.40 13.35
C HIS A 126 -8.97 0.95 12.58
N ARG A 127 -9.63 1.97 13.13
CA ARG A 127 -10.75 2.65 12.45
C ARG A 127 -10.27 3.17 11.11
N THR A 128 -10.95 2.78 10.03
CA THR A 128 -10.46 3.02 8.67
C THR A 128 -11.59 3.54 7.79
N VAL A 129 -11.33 4.62 7.06
CA VAL A 129 -12.19 5.07 5.96
C VAL A 129 -11.49 4.77 4.64
N ILE A 130 -12.19 4.14 3.70
CA ILE A 130 -11.71 3.86 2.35
C ILE A 130 -12.45 4.76 1.35
N LEU A 131 -11.69 5.58 0.63
CA LEU A 131 -12.17 6.37 -0.50
C LEU A 131 -11.76 5.66 -1.79
N HIS A 132 -12.71 5.16 -2.58
CA HIS A 132 -12.40 4.39 -3.79
C HIS A 132 -13.30 4.81 -4.96
N GLY A 133 -12.69 5.10 -6.12
CA GLY A 133 -13.42 5.37 -7.35
C GLY A 133 -14.17 4.14 -7.86
N THR A 134 -15.42 4.30 -8.31
CA THR A 134 -16.22 3.15 -8.79
C THR A 134 -15.78 2.61 -10.15
N ASN A 135 -14.97 3.37 -10.88
CA ASN A 135 -14.45 3.06 -12.21
C ASN A 135 -12.91 3.07 -12.21
N ASP A 136 -12.29 2.64 -11.10
CA ASP A 136 -10.83 2.54 -11.02
C ASP A 136 -10.35 1.32 -11.82
N ASP A 137 -9.67 1.58 -12.93
CA ASP A 137 -9.13 0.54 -13.82
C ASP A 137 -7.76 0.00 -13.37
N VAL A 138 -7.14 0.63 -12.37
CA VAL A 138 -5.82 0.26 -11.84
C VAL A 138 -5.97 -0.68 -10.65
N VAL A 139 -6.78 -0.29 -9.67
CA VAL A 139 -7.15 -1.12 -8.51
C VAL A 139 -8.66 -1.29 -8.53
N PRO A 140 -9.20 -2.49 -8.81
CA PRO A 140 -10.64 -2.68 -8.83
C PRO A 140 -11.29 -2.38 -7.48
N ILE A 141 -12.41 -1.63 -7.48
CA ILE A 141 -13.18 -1.31 -6.26
C ILE A 141 -13.64 -2.56 -5.51
N GLU A 142 -13.80 -3.68 -6.22
CA GLU A 142 -14.08 -5.00 -5.67
C GLU A 142 -13.07 -5.41 -4.58
N ASN A 143 -11.82 -4.96 -4.68
CA ASN A 143 -10.79 -5.28 -3.71
C ASN A 143 -11.07 -4.58 -2.37
N SER A 144 -11.45 -3.30 -2.39
CA SER A 144 -11.88 -2.61 -1.16
C SER A 144 -13.18 -3.19 -0.61
N ARG A 145 -14.16 -3.51 -1.46
CA ARG A 145 -15.38 -4.19 -1.03
C ARG A 145 -15.09 -5.55 -0.38
N ALA A 146 -14.12 -6.29 -0.89
CA ALA A 146 -13.68 -7.56 -0.32
C ALA A 146 -13.00 -7.36 1.05
N ALA A 147 -12.12 -6.37 1.19
CA ALA A 147 -11.50 -6.03 2.46
C ALA A 147 -12.53 -5.64 3.53
N MET A 148 -13.52 -4.80 3.18
CA MET A 148 -14.58 -4.39 4.11
C MET A 148 -15.44 -5.56 4.61
N ARG A 149 -15.69 -6.58 3.78
CA ARG A 149 -16.41 -7.79 4.22
C ARG A 149 -15.66 -8.55 5.32
N SER A 150 -14.34 -8.37 5.41
CA SER A 150 -13.49 -9.05 6.39
C SER A 150 -13.24 -8.24 7.67
N SER A 151 -13.66 -6.97 7.73
CA SER A 151 -13.43 -6.10 8.88
C SER A 151 -14.59 -5.11 9.09
N PRO A 152 -15.35 -5.20 10.21
CA PRO A 152 -16.51 -4.34 10.46
C PRO A 152 -16.14 -2.89 10.84
N ILE A 153 -14.85 -2.58 10.98
CA ILE A 153 -14.34 -1.25 11.36
C ILE A 153 -13.79 -0.46 10.17
N MET A 154 -13.90 -1.01 8.97
CA MET A 154 -13.64 -0.33 7.70
C MET A 154 -14.96 0.21 7.15
N GLU A 155 -15.00 1.50 6.85
CA GLU A 155 -16.14 2.23 6.27
C GLU A 155 -15.84 2.74 4.87
#